data_AF-A0A966JB28-F1
#
_entry.id   AF-A0A966JB28-F1
#
_cell.length_a   1.000
_cell.length_b   1.000
_cell.length_c   1.000
_cell.angle_alpha   90.00
_cell.angle_beta   90.00
_cell.angle_gamma   90.00
#
_symmetry.space_group_name_H-M   'P 1'
#
loop_
_entity.id
_entity.type
_entity.pdbx_description
1 polymer ?
#
loop_
_entity_poly.entity_id
_entity_poly.type
_entity_poly.pdbx_seq_one_letter_code
_entity_poly.pdbx_strand_id
1 'polypeptide(L)'
;MPNWCMNSMMIVGPADQVKSVVDSVRPVDGESPELGLTKFMPQSRDESGELIGGVDWQYENWGTKWGDCDTDIAHEEYEGGNGSASITYNTAWGPMSKLVAEISRQHPDLTIDIEYDEPGMCFFGVERFRAGNLAYEAHHEWNPSDGKITLADGWEASFDTDWDNPDQDPGGTQNDATMSAIEHMWTQLSLAGTSAPSDSGATDS
;
A
#
# COMPACT_ATOMS: atom_id res chain seq x y z
N MET A 1 11.30 -5.26 19.66
CA MET A 1 11.06 -5.80 18.32
C MET A 1 10.04 -4.88 17.65
N PRO A 2 10.21 -4.52 16.37
CA PRO A 2 9.19 -3.76 15.67
C PRO A 2 7.91 -4.59 15.53
N ASN A 3 6.78 -3.90 15.41
CA ASN A 3 5.61 -4.48 14.76
C ASN A 3 5.77 -4.29 13.25
N TRP A 4 5.20 -5.20 12.46
CA TRP A 4 5.28 -5.18 11.02
C TRP A 4 3.96 -4.72 10.43
N CYS A 5 4.03 -3.73 9.55
CA CYS A 5 2.94 -3.34 8.69
C CYS A 5 3.07 -4.17 7.39
N MET A 6 2.09 -5.02 7.14
CA MET A 6 1.98 -5.75 5.88
C MET A 6 1.43 -4.82 4.82
N ASN A 7 2.03 -4.83 3.63
CA ASN A 7 1.63 -3.98 2.51
C ASN A 7 1.43 -4.82 1.25
N SER A 8 0.40 -4.48 0.48
CA SER A 8 0.15 -4.97 -0.87
C SER A 8 0.07 -3.78 -1.82
N MET A 9 0.99 -3.70 -2.77
CA MET A 9 1.04 -2.65 -3.78
C MET A 9 0.59 -3.19 -5.13
N MET A 10 -0.44 -2.59 -5.69
CA MET A 10 -0.95 -2.87 -7.03
C MET A 10 -0.56 -1.74 -7.98
N ILE A 11 0.10 -2.08 -9.08
CA ILE A 11 0.60 -1.14 -10.08
C ILE A 11 -0.09 -1.40 -11.40
N VAL A 12 -0.71 -0.39 -12.00
CA VAL A 12 -1.38 -0.51 -13.30
C VAL A 12 -1.04 0.68 -14.19
N GLY A 13 -0.78 0.43 -15.47
CA GLY A 13 -0.53 1.48 -16.46
C GLY A 13 0.13 0.95 -17.73
N PRO A 14 0.89 1.78 -18.46
CA PRO A 14 1.67 1.36 -19.62
C PRO A 14 2.65 0.22 -19.29
N ALA A 15 2.69 -0.81 -20.13
CA ALA A 15 3.46 -2.03 -19.88
C ALA A 15 4.96 -1.77 -19.66
N ASP A 16 5.54 -0.82 -20.39
CA ASP A 16 6.94 -0.43 -20.28
C ASP A 16 7.26 0.21 -18.93
N GLN A 17 6.37 1.05 -18.40
CA GLN A 17 6.56 1.65 -17.07
C GLN A 17 6.35 0.64 -15.94
N VAL A 18 5.32 -0.22 -16.03
CA VAL A 18 5.14 -1.31 -15.06
C VAL A 18 6.37 -2.21 -15.04
N LYS A 19 6.84 -2.63 -16.23
CA LYS A 19 8.04 -3.45 -16.35
C LYS A 19 9.27 -2.76 -15.78
N SER A 20 9.43 -1.46 -16.03
CA SER A 20 10.53 -0.67 -15.46
C SER A 20 10.52 -0.69 -13.93
N VAL A 21 9.34 -0.61 -13.30
CA VAL A 21 9.23 -0.67 -11.84
C VAL A 21 9.63 -2.07 -11.35
N VAL A 22 9.00 -3.11 -11.88
CA VAL A 22 9.22 -4.49 -11.44
C VAL A 22 10.69 -4.92 -11.67
N ASP A 23 11.29 -4.57 -12.80
CA ASP A 23 12.70 -4.85 -13.08
C ASP A 23 13.65 -4.13 -12.12
N SER A 24 13.30 -2.92 -11.66
CA SER A 24 14.11 -2.17 -10.69
C SER A 24 14.05 -2.76 -9.29
N VAL A 25 12.93 -3.38 -8.92
CA VAL A 25 12.78 -4.06 -7.61
C VAL A 25 13.64 -5.33 -7.56
N ARG A 26 13.79 -6.03 -8.68
CA ARG A 26 14.55 -7.29 -8.78
C ARG A 26 16.02 -7.13 -8.37
N PRO A 27 16.66 -8.20 -7.86
CA PRO A 27 18.09 -8.20 -7.57
C PRO A 27 18.92 -7.90 -8.82
N VAL A 28 20.04 -7.21 -8.63
CA VAL A 28 21.05 -7.00 -9.67
C VAL A 28 22.20 -7.97 -9.41
N ASP A 29 22.71 -8.60 -10.46
CA ASP A 29 23.83 -9.54 -10.36
C ASP A 29 25.03 -8.91 -9.65
N GLY A 30 25.48 -9.53 -8.56
CA GLY A 30 26.60 -9.05 -7.76
C GLY A 30 26.23 -8.08 -6.63
N GLU A 31 24.94 -7.79 -6.42
CA GLU A 31 24.42 -7.02 -5.30
C GLU A 31 23.68 -7.90 -4.27
N SER A 32 22.86 -7.27 -3.41
CA SER A 32 21.97 -7.99 -2.49
C SER A 32 21.05 -8.93 -3.28
N PRO A 33 20.88 -10.20 -2.86
CA PRO A 33 19.97 -11.13 -3.52
C PRO A 33 18.50 -10.82 -3.25
N GLU A 34 18.20 -9.81 -2.43
CA GLU A 34 16.86 -9.44 -2.03
C GLU A 34 16.22 -8.43 -2.99
N LEU A 35 14.92 -8.57 -3.18
CA LEU A 35 14.10 -7.55 -3.82
C LEU A 35 14.04 -6.32 -2.90
N GLY A 36 13.95 -5.12 -3.48
CA GLY A 36 13.94 -3.91 -2.67
C GLY A 36 13.34 -2.69 -3.35
N LEU A 37 12.33 -2.09 -2.73
CA LEU A 37 11.73 -0.82 -3.15
C LEU A 37 12.61 0.38 -2.79
N THR A 38 13.43 0.28 -1.74
CA THR A 38 14.41 1.32 -1.36
C THR A 38 15.39 1.72 -2.49
N LYS A 39 15.50 0.92 -3.56
CA LYS A 39 16.29 1.22 -4.77
C LYS A 39 15.79 2.47 -5.53
N PHE A 40 14.51 2.84 -5.41
CA PHE A 40 13.97 4.05 -6.04
C PHE A 40 14.42 5.34 -5.35
N MET A 41 14.81 5.26 -4.08
CA MET A 41 15.34 6.38 -3.32
C MET A 41 16.39 5.88 -2.31
N PRO A 42 17.61 5.54 -2.77
CA PRO A 42 18.62 4.95 -1.90
C PRO A 42 19.16 5.96 -0.89
N GLN A 43 19.33 5.53 0.36
CA GLN A 43 20.00 6.33 1.38
C GLN A 43 21.51 6.29 1.17
N SER A 44 22.13 7.47 1.05
CA SER A 44 23.58 7.59 0.88
C SER A 44 24.35 7.21 2.15
N ARG A 45 25.59 6.76 1.97
CA ARG A 45 26.53 6.45 3.05
C ARG A 45 27.73 7.40 3.02
N ASP A 46 28.27 7.71 4.20
CA ASP A 46 29.51 8.48 4.32
C ASP A 46 30.76 7.62 4.07
N GLU A 47 31.94 8.22 4.19
CA GLU A 47 33.23 7.53 3.98
C GLU A 47 33.50 6.39 4.97
N SER A 48 32.82 6.39 6.12
CA SER A 48 32.90 5.32 7.13
C SER A 48 31.89 4.19 6.87
N GLY A 49 30.99 4.38 5.91
CA GLY A 49 29.90 3.46 5.59
C GLY A 49 28.63 3.69 6.41
N GLU A 50 28.58 4.73 7.25
CA GLU A 50 27.38 5.07 8.02
C GLU A 50 26.33 5.78 7.16
N LEU A 51 25.05 5.57 7.49
CA LEU A 51 23.93 6.14 6.75
C LEU A 51 23.82 7.65 7.03
N ILE A 52 23.92 8.46 5.97
CA ILE A 52 23.83 9.92 6.08
C ILE A 52 22.40 10.31 6.45
N GLY A 53 22.27 11.18 7.47
CA GLY A 53 20.97 11.60 8.02
C GLY A 53 20.27 10.56 8.90
N GLY A 54 20.87 9.36 9.05
CA GLY A 54 20.39 8.33 9.97
C GLY A 54 18.93 7.95 9.76
N VAL A 55 18.22 7.73 10.87
CA VAL A 55 16.81 7.31 10.88
C VAL A 55 15.87 8.46 10.52
N ASP A 56 16.22 9.70 10.86
CA ASP A 56 15.39 10.88 10.55
C ASP A 56 15.21 11.02 9.04
N TRP A 57 16.29 10.82 8.27
CA TRP A 57 16.22 10.79 6.81
C TRP A 57 15.24 9.72 6.32
N GLN A 58 15.22 8.52 6.93
CA GLN A 58 14.34 7.43 6.49
C GLN A 58 12.86 7.79 6.68
N TYR A 59 12.49 8.36 7.82
CA TYR A 59 11.12 8.86 8.01
C TYR A 59 10.79 10.03 7.09
N GLU A 60 11.74 10.93 6.84
CA GLU A 60 11.54 12.08 5.96
C GLU A 60 11.33 11.67 4.50
N ASN A 61 11.97 10.59 4.04
CA ASN A 61 12.07 10.21 2.63
C ASN A 61 11.26 8.96 2.27
N TRP A 62 11.30 7.92 3.11
CA TRP A 62 10.53 6.68 2.90
C TRP A 62 9.20 6.69 3.64
N GLY A 63 9.11 7.44 4.75
CA GLY A 63 7.93 7.45 5.63
C GLY A 63 7.99 6.37 6.72
N THR A 64 8.92 5.44 6.62
CA THR A 64 9.15 4.37 7.61
C THR A 64 10.65 4.21 7.89
N LYS A 65 10.96 3.51 8.98
CA LYS A 65 12.32 3.13 9.32
C LYS A 65 12.73 1.86 8.57
N TRP A 66 14.01 1.74 8.25
CA TRP A 66 14.65 0.56 7.65
C TRP A 66 14.23 0.22 6.21
N GLY A 67 13.15 0.80 5.71
CA GLY A 67 12.64 0.51 4.36
C GLY A 67 11.79 -0.74 4.34
N ASP A 68 11.66 -1.35 3.16
CA ASP A 68 10.94 -2.59 2.95
C ASP A 68 11.79 -3.83 3.29
N CYS A 69 11.13 -4.90 3.76
CA CYS A 69 11.70 -6.24 3.88
C CYS A 69 10.67 -7.31 3.48
N ASP A 70 11.12 -8.55 3.30
CA ASP A 70 10.29 -9.66 2.80
C ASP A 70 9.53 -9.32 1.51
N THR A 71 10.16 -8.52 0.65
CA THR A 71 9.58 -8.02 -0.59
C THR A 71 9.49 -9.14 -1.62
N ASP A 72 8.30 -9.32 -2.19
CA ASP A 72 8.01 -10.33 -3.21
C ASP A 72 7.15 -9.75 -4.35
N ILE A 73 7.35 -10.27 -5.56
CA ILE A 73 6.50 -9.96 -6.72
C ILE A 73 5.48 -11.08 -6.84
N ALA A 74 4.29 -10.85 -6.28
CA ALA A 74 3.22 -11.84 -6.25
C ALA A 74 2.65 -12.14 -7.65
N HIS A 75 2.58 -11.12 -8.53
CA HIS A 75 2.05 -11.25 -9.88
C HIS A 75 2.59 -10.15 -10.81
N GLU A 76 2.78 -10.47 -12.09
CA GLU A 76 2.93 -9.47 -13.16
C GLU A 76 2.30 -9.98 -14.46
N GLU A 77 1.65 -9.08 -15.21
CA GLU A 77 1.01 -9.38 -16.48
C GLU A 77 1.17 -8.21 -17.46
N TYR A 78 1.38 -8.52 -18.74
CA TYR A 78 1.58 -7.53 -19.80
C TYR A 78 0.79 -7.94 -21.04
N GLU A 79 -0.27 -7.19 -21.37
CA GLU A 79 -1.12 -7.46 -22.52
C GLU A 79 -1.54 -6.15 -23.21
N GLY A 80 -1.51 -6.14 -24.55
CA GLY A 80 -2.09 -5.05 -25.33
C GLY A 80 -1.46 -3.66 -25.12
N GLY A 81 -0.21 -3.60 -24.62
CA GLY A 81 0.48 -2.35 -24.30
C GLY A 81 0.26 -1.86 -22.86
N ASN A 82 -0.59 -2.54 -22.09
CA ASN A 82 -0.80 -2.27 -20.67
C ASN A 82 -0.11 -3.34 -19.82
N GLY A 83 0.25 -2.97 -18.60
CA GLY A 83 0.83 -3.86 -17.61
C GLY A 83 0.08 -3.76 -16.28
N SER A 84 0.18 -4.83 -15.51
CA SER A 84 -0.24 -4.86 -14.11
C SER A 84 0.77 -5.66 -13.29
N ALA A 85 1.06 -5.24 -12.06
CA ALA A 85 1.91 -5.98 -11.14
C ALA A 85 1.45 -5.83 -9.69
N SER A 86 1.57 -6.89 -8.90
CA SER A 86 1.33 -6.89 -7.46
C SER A 86 2.64 -7.21 -6.74
N ILE A 87 2.99 -6.37 -5.77
CA ILE A 87 4.19 -6.49 -4.94
C ILE A 87 3.75 -6.48 -3.48
N THR A 88 4.15 -7.49 -2.72
CA THR A 88 3.91 -7.57 -1.27
C THR A 88 5.19 -7.32 -0.51
N TYR A 89 5.13 -6.60 0.60
CA TYR A 89 6.30 -6.29 1.42
C TYR A 89 5.90 -5.89 2.85
N ASN A 90 6.86 -5.96 3.76
CA ASN A 90 6.70 -5.54 5.15
C ASN A 90 7.48 -4.25 5.43
N THR A 91 6.94 -3.41 6.31
CA THR A 91 7.58 -2.18 6.79
C THR A 91 7.40 -2.05 8.30
N ALA A 92 8.22 -1.23 8.95
CA ALA A 92 8.13 -1.05 10.40
C ALA A 92 7.03 -0.03 10.76
N TRP A 93 6.07 -0.45 11.60
CA TRP A 93 5.03 0.40 12.24
C TRP A 93 4.07 1.19 11.34
N GLY A 94 4.21 1.15 10.02
CA GLY A 94 3.31 1.85 9.11
C GLY A 94 3.82 1.86 7.68
N PRO A 95 2.96 2.28 6.73
CA PRO A 95 3.25 2.21 5.31
C PRO A 95 4.41 3.13 4.91
N MET A 96 5.07 2.78 3.81
CA MET A 96 6.16 3.57 3.21
C MET A 96 5.67 4.57 2.16
N SER A 97 4.57 5.27 2.47
CA SER A 97 3.81 6.13 1.54
C SER A 97 4.66 7.16 0.80
N LYS A 98 5.70 7.71 1.44
CA LYS A 98 6.58 8.69 0.80
C LYS A 98 7.47 8.08 -0.27
N LEU A 99 7.96 6.86 -0.06
CA LEU A 99 8.71 6.18 -1.13
C LEU A 99 7.79 5.84 -2.29
N VAL A 100 6.55 5.41 -2.02
CA VAL A 100 5.61 5.09 -3.10
C VAL A 100 5.17 6.32 -3.88
N ALA A 101 5.01 7.47 -3.21
CA ALA A 101 4.84 8.76 -3.88
C ALA A 101 6.02 9.06 -4.82
N GLU A 102 7.26 8.78 -4.42
CA GLU A 102 8.41 8.96 -5.31
C GLU A 102 8.38 8.00 -6.51
N ILE A 103 8.04 6.73 -6.31
CA ILE A 103 7.88 5.76 -7.41
C ILE A 103 6.82 6.29 -8.40
N SER A 104 5.67 6.73 -7.89
CA SER A 104 4.61 7.33 -8.70
C SER A 104 5.06 8.61 -9.42
N ARG A 105 5.96 9.40 -8.82
CA ARG A 105 6.53 10.61 -9.45
C ARG A 105 7.48 10.28 -10.60
N GLN A 106 8.29 9.22 -10.45
CA GLN A 106 9.21 8.73 -11.48
C GLN A 106 8.47 8.06 -12.65
N HIS A 107 7.26 7.54 -12.39
CA HIS A 107 6.41 6.85 -13.35
C HIS A 107 5.00 7.47 -13.42
N PRO A 108 4.87 8.69 -13.98
CA PRO A 108 3.67 9.51 -13.84
C PRO A 108 2.41 8.96 -14.52
N ASP A 109 2.55 8.01 -15.45
CA ASP A 109 1.42 7.39 -16.14
C ASP A 109 0.90 6.13 -15.40
N LEU A 110 1.53 5.75 -14.28
CA LEU A 110 1.08 4.66 -13.44
C LEU A 110 0.03 5.14 -12.42
N THR A 111 -0.95 4.27 -12.17
CA THR A 111 -1.71 4.29 -10.92
C THR A 111 -1.10 3.25 -9.99
N ILE A 112 -0.79 3.66 -8.77
CA ILE A 112 -0.26 2.78 -7.74
C ILE A 112 -1.22 2.79 -6.55
N ASP A 113 -1.78 1.64 -6.23
CA ASP A 113 -2.66 1.44 -5.09
C ASP A 113 -1.92 0.65 -4.02
N ILE A 114 -2.09 1.04 -2.75
CA ILE A 114 -1.53 0.35 -1.59
C ILE A 114 -2.68 -0.03 -0.68
N GLU A 115 -2.67 -1.27 -0.22
CA GLU A 115 -3.39 -1.73 0.97
C GLU A 115 -2.38 -2.02 2.06
N TYR A 116 -2.67 -1.62 3.30
CA TYR A 116 -1.80 -1.91 4.43
C TYR A 116 -2.57 -2.30 5.67
N ASP A 117 -1.96 -3.16 6.48
CA ASP A 117 -2.49 -3.62 7.78
C ASP A 117 -1.34 -3.74 8.79
N GLU A 118 -1.49 -3.11 9.95
CA GLU A 118 -0.58 -3.20 11.10
C GLU A 118 -1.37 -3.67 12.33
N PRO A 119 -1.54 -5.00 12.49
CA PRO A 119 -2.39 -5.55 13.53
C PRO A 119 -1.84 -5.30 14.95
N GLY A 120 -0.53 -5.08 15.09
CA GLY A 120 0.12 -4.82 16.37
C GLY A 120 -0.21 -3.45 16.97
N MET A 121 -0.61 -2.49 16.14
CA MET A 121 -1.12 -1.17 16.52
C MET A 121 -2.59 -0.98 16.15
N CYS A 122 -3.23 -2.02 15.63
CA CYS A 122 -4.65 -2.09 15.32
C CYS A 122 -5.11 -1.00 14.34
N PHE A 123 -4.42 -0.87 13.21
CA PHE A 123 -4.86 -0.02 12.11
C PHE A 123 -4.64 -0.68 10.75
N PHE A 124 -5.44 -0.25 9.78
CA PHE A 124 -5.28 -0.63 8.37
C PHE A 124 -5.75 0.53 7.48
N GLY A 125 -5.51 0.43 6.18
CA GLY A 125 -5.98 1.44 5.25
C GLY A 125 -5.59 1.18 3.81
N VAL A 126 -5.96 2.16 2.98
CA VAL A 126 -5.71 2.17 1.55
C VAL A 126 -5.22 3.53 1.08
N GLU A 127 -4.33 3.54 0.09
CA GLU A 127 -3.78 4.75 -0.53
C GLU A 127 -3.70 4.58 -2.05
N ARG A 128 -4.02 5.62 -2.82
CA ARG A 128 -3.80 5.67 -4.27
C ARG A 128 -2.88 6.81 -4.65
N PHE A 129 -1.85 6.52 -5.42
CA PHE A 129 -0.90 7.50 -5.96
C PHE A 129 -1.00 7.63 -7.47
N ARG A 130 -0.90 8.88 -7.95
CA ARG A 130 -0.78 9.23 -9.38
C ARG A 130 0.16 10.41 -9.56
N ALA A 131 1.16 10.27 -10.43
CA ALA A 131 2.18 11.29 -10.71
C ALA A 131 2.77 11.93 -9.44
N GLY A 132 3.01 11.10 -8.42
CA GLY A 132 3.58 11.51 -7.13
C GLY A 132 2.62 12.16 -6.14
N ASN A 133 1.34 12.26 -6.47
CA ASN A 133 0.31 12.79 -5.57
C ASN A 133 -0.49 11.67 -4.93
N LEU A 134 -0.76 11.78 -3.63
CA LEU A 134 -1.76 10.97 -2.92
C LEU A 134 -3.15 11.42 -3.38
N ALA A 135 -3.73 10.65 -4.29
CA ALA A 135 -5.00 10.94 -4.93
C ALA A 135 -6.21 10.44 -4.12
N TYR A 136 -6.00 9.46 -3.24
CA TYR A 136 -6.99 8.95 -2.31
C TYR A 136 -6.32 8.32 -1.10
N GLU A 137 -6.91 8.49 0.08
CA GLU A 137 -6.54 7.79 1.30
C GLU A 137 -7.80 7.44 2.10
N ALA A 138 -7.78 6.28 2.73
CA ALA A 138 -8.70 5.95 3.81
C ALA A 138 -7.93 5.14 4.86
N HIS A 139 -7.89 5.66 6.08
CA HIS A 139 -7.20 5.06 7.21
C HIS A 139 -8.20 4.74 8.32
N HIS A 140 -8.03 3.60 8.97
CA HIS A 140 -8.90 3.20 10.06
C HIS A 140 -8.10 2.54 11.19
N GLU A 141 -8.20 3.14 12.38
CA GLU A 141 -7.83 2.52 13.64
C GLU A 141 -9.04 1.79 14.22
N TRP A 142 -8.82 0.59 14.76
CA TRP A 142 -9.87 -0.24 15.33
C TRP A 142 -9.43 -0.81 16.68
N ASN A 143 -10.39 -1.31 17.45
CA ASN A 143 -10.13 -1.91 18.76
C ASN A 143 -10.57 -3.39 18.75
N PRO A 144 -9.66 -4.35 18.97
CA PRO A 144 -10.00 -5.77 19.00
C PRO A 144 -11.07 -6.16 20.02
N SER A 145 -11.23 -5.37 21.09
CA SER A 145 -12.26 -5.65 22.12
C SER A 145 -13.68 -5.26 21.70
N ASP A 146 -13.85 -4.52 20.59
CA ASP A 146 -15.17 -4.10 20.12
C ASP A 146 -15.94 -5.24 19.44
N GLY A 147 -15.25 -6.29 18.97
CA GLY A 147 -15.85 -7.40 18.21
C GLY A 147 -16.45 -6.97 16.86
N LYS A 148 -16.11 -5.77 16.40
CA LYS A 148 -16.48 -5.26 15.08
C LYS A 148 -15.56 -4.11 14.64
N ILE A 149 -15.47 -3.95 13.33
CA ILE A 149 -14.94 -2.76 12.65
C ILE A 149 -16.13 -1.86 12.31
N THR A 150 -15.99 -0.55 12.49
CA THR A 150 -17.02 0.44 12.13
C THR A 150 -16.37 1.62 11.43
N LEU A 151 -16.55 1.70 10.10
CA LEU A 151 -15.96 2.74 9.27
C LEU A 151 -16.70 4.08 9.44
N ALA A 152 -16.06 5.17 8.99
CA ALA A 152 -16.56 6.53 9.18
C ALA A 152 -17.93 6.80 8.53
N ASP A 153 -18.29 6.04 7.49
CA ASP A 153 -19.59 6.10 6.82
C ASP A 153 -20.67 5.22 7.46
N GLY A 154 -20.34 4.55 8.56
CA GLY A 154 -21.23 3.67 9.30
C GLY A 154 -21.30 2.24 8.76
N TRP A 155 -20.44 1.86 7.81
CA TRP A 155 -20.28 0.46 7.43
C TRP A 155 -19.67 -0.35 8.58
N GLU A 156 -20.15 -1.58 8.79
CA GLU A 156 -19.70 -2.43 9.88
C GLU A 156 -19.42 -3.88 9.43
N ALA A 157 -18.42 -4.51 10.04
CA ALA A 157 -18.19 -5.95 9.98
C ALA A 157 -17.83 -6.48 11.36
N SER A 158 -18.55 -7.48 11.85
CA SER A 158 -18.28 -8.13 13.13
C SER A 158 -17.28 -9.27 13.00
N PHE A 159 -16.56 -9.54 14.08
CA PHE A 159 -15.62 -10.65 14.20
C PHE A 159 -15.72 -11.26 15.61
N ASP A 160 -15.23 -12.50 15.77
CA ASP A 160 -15.27 -13.18 17.07
C ASP A 160 -14.19 -12.63 18.02
N THR A 161 -14.49 -12.65 19.31
CA THR A 161 -13.58 -12.21 20.40
C THR A 161 -13.33 -13.32 21.41
N ASP A 162 -13.94 -14.49 21.25
CA ASP A 162 -13.81 -15.63 22.14
C ASP A 162 -12.53 -16.44 21.86
N TRP A 163 -11.39 -15.89 22.30
CA TRP A 163 -10.07 -16.53 22.17
C TRP A 163 -9.90 -17.80 22.99
N ASP A 164 -10.80 -18.06 23.95
CA ASP A 164 -10.75 -19.24 24.82
C ASP A 164 -11.53 -20.44 24.24
N ASN A 165 -12.29 -20.23 23.16
CA ASN A 165 -13.09 -21.27 22.52
C ASN A 165 -12.32 -21.98 21.38
N PRO A 166 -11.94 -23.26 21.54
CA PRO A 166 -11.14 -23.98 20.54
C PRO A 166 -11.90 -24.31 19.26
N ASP A 167 -13.24 -24.15 19.24
CA ASP A 167 -14.07 -24.34 18.05
C ASP A 167 -14.23 -23.05 17.23
N GLN A 168 -13.67 -21.93 17.71
CA GLN A 168 -13.72 -20.63 17.04
C GLN A 168 -12.36 -20.25 16.45
N ASP A 169 -12.41 -19.36 15.46
CA ASP A 169 -11.23 -18.71 14.88
C ASP A 169 -11.37 -17.18 14.93
N PRO A 170 -11.17 -16.56 16.11
CA PRO A 170 -11.21 -15.10 16.24
C PRO A 170 -10.23 -14.40 15.32
N GLY A 171 -9.03 -14.97 15.12
CA GLY A 171 -8.02 -14.41 14.21
C GLY A 171 -8.48 -14.40 12.76
N GLY A 172 -9.04 -15.51 12.28
CA GLY A 172 -9.58 -15.62 10.92
C GLY A 172 -10.76 -14.69 10.68
N THR A 173 -11.74 -14.66 11.60
CA THR A 173 -12.91 -13.78 11.45
C THR A 173 -12.55 -12.29 11.54
N GLN A 174 -11.54 -11.94 12.33
CA GLN A 174 -11.00 -10.58 12.39
C GLN A 174 -10.31 -10.20 11.08
N ASN A 175 -9.49 -11.09 10.51
CA ASN A 175 -8.88 -10.87 9.20
C ASN A 175 -9.93 -10.69 8.10
N ASP A 176 -10.98 -11.52 8.09
CA ASP A 176 -12.08 -11.40 7.14
C ASP A 176 -12.82 -10.06 7.26
N ALA A 177 -13.04 -9.58 8.49
CA ALA A 177 -13.64 -8.27 8.73
C ALA A 177 -12.73 -7.13 8.23
N THR A 178 -11.42 -7.21 8.46
CA THR A 178 -10.43 -6.23 7.95
C THR A 178 -10.42 -6.20 6.42
N MET A 179 -10.35 -7.35 5.75
CA MET A 179 -10.36 -7.43 4.28
C MET A 179 -11.67 -6.89 3.70
N SER A 180 -12.82 -7.20 4.33
CA SER A 180 -14.12 -6.66 3.92
C SER A 180 -14.18 -5.13 4.06
N ALA A 181 -13.54 -4.58 5.09
CA ALA A 181 -13.46 -3.14 5.31
C ALA A 181 -12.59 -2.45 4.24
N ILE A 182 -11.45 -3.05 3.90
CA ILE A 182 -10.56 -2.59 2.81
C ILE A 182 -11.29 -2.61 1.47
N GLU A 183 -12.00 -3.70 1.15
CA GLU A 183 -12.81 -3.80 -0.07
C GLU A 183 -13.88 -2.69 -0.14
N HIS A 184 -14.53 -2.40 1.00
CA HIS A 184 -15.50 -1.32 1.08
C HIS A 184 -14.85 0.06 0.86
N MET A 185 -13.65 0.31 1.41
CA MET A 185 -12.90 1.55 1.16
C MET A 185 -12.60 1.75 -0.33
N TRP A 186 -12.24 0.69 -1.07
CA TRP A 186 -12.04 0.77 -2.51
C TRP A 186 -13.34 0.96 -3.30
N THR A 187 -14.43 0.37 -2.81
CA THR A 187 -15.76 0.55 -3.40
C THR A 187 -16.18 2.01 -3.32
N GLN A 188 -15.92 2.70 -2.20
CA GLN A 188 -16.23 4.13 -2.06
C GLN A 188 -15.46 4.99 -3.07
N LEU A 189 -14.16 4.73 -3.27
CA LEU A 189 -13.36 5.41 -4.30
C LEU A 189 -13.93 5.18 -5.71
N SER A 190 -14.29 3.94 -6.02
CA SER A 190 -14.84 3.57 -7.33
C SER A 190 -16.16 4.28 -7.61
N LEU A 191 -17.06 4.33 -6.62
CA LEU A 191 -18.33 5.05 -6.72
C LEU A 191 -18.12 6.56 -6.90
N ALA A 192 -17.18 7.17 -6.16
CA ALA A 192 -16.86 8.58 -6.31
C ALA A 192 -16.39 8.92 -7.74
N GLY A 193 -15.61 8.04 -8.38
CA GLY A 193 -15.16 8.21 -9.77
C GLY A 193 -16.27 8.12 -10.83
N THR A 194 -17.40 7.47 -10.53
CA THR A 194 -18.56 7.35 -11.45
C THR A 194 -19.50 8.57 -11.41
N SER A 195 -19.31 9.48 -10.46
CA SER A 195 -20.18 10.64 -10.23
C SER A 195 -19.78 11.92 -11.00
N ALA A 196 -19.28 11.79 -12.24
CA ALA A 196 -19.05 12.95 -13.10
C ALA A 196 -20.39 13.55 -13.59
N PRO A 197 -20.54 14.89 -13.67
CA PRO A 197 -21.83 15.53 -13.94
C PRO A 197 -22.30 15.22 -15.37
N SER A 198 -23.59 14.89 -15.50
CA SER A 198 -24.27 14.82 -16.80
C SER A 198 -24.15 16.18 -17.47
N ASP A 199 -23.40 16.23 -18.57
CA ASP A 199 -23.28 17.38 -19.45
C ASP A 199 -24.68 17.69 -20.03
N SER A 200 -25.40 18.61 -19.38
CA SER A 200 -26.64 19.16 -19.93
C SER A 200 -26.26 20.27 -20.91
N GLY A 201 -25.82 19.84 -22.09
CA GLY A 201 -25.73 20.69 -23.26
C GLY A 201 -27.12 21.21 -23.62
N ALA A 202 -27.48 22.37 -23.08
CA ALA A 202 -28.55 23.20 -23.61
C ALA A 202 -27.91 24.36 -24.38
N THR A 203 -27.55 24.09 -25.63
CA THR A 203 -27.55 25.14 -26.65
C THR A 203 -29.01 25.37 -27.04
N ASP A 204 -29.55 26.55 -26.76
CA ASP A 204 -30.70 27.03 -27.54
C ASP A 204 -30.40 28.42 -28.08
N SER A 205 -30.75 28.58 -29.36
CA SER A 205 -30.42 29.70 -30.23
C SER A 205 -31.49 30.79 -30.19
#